data_AF-A0A7Y9N3I3-F1
#
_entry.id   AF-A0A7Y9N3I3-F1
#
_cell.length_a   1.000
_cell.length_b   1.000
_cell.length_c   1.000
_cell.angle_alpha   90.00
_cell.angle_beta   90.00
_cell.angle_gamma   90.00
#
_symmetry.space_group_name_H-M   'P 1'
#
loop_
_entity.id
_entity.type
_entity.pdbx_description
1 polymer ?
#
loop_
_entity_poly.entity_id
_entity_poly.type
_entity_poly.pdbx_seq_one_letter_code
_entity_poly.pdbx_strand_id
1 'polypeptide(L)'
;MVTAPSSTALTQALSAANEAVTEYSIREGVNPAFALLVGSVPTGLANSKSDIDVFLVTLDNPGGAAGGELYANQFTIGDKRVDIETWTIGEFGRTVARIVDALRVGQSRVHALGEMRSPDFDFLSRVVSAVPVIGEGFYSSWVSANLPREGEYEQVLSARFALEAAATLEDAEGFAEAGNRDGLGFSASRATNFAVKSWVAATGDVYFVDKYAFTQAVRQGMPSEQLARARRFGQYEWIRESDPRFMELQTFLQDFLIASQILSNRFPVDRSTTTPSFRSNHMPIQIADGVLLNEEGKNHVLLSVVAAKVWQALITGDEASLPPADVDLIRPQLEAAGVIERI
;
A
#
# COMPACT_ATOMS: atom_id res chain seq x y z
N MET A 1 3.66 -21.21 -1.59
CA MET A 1 4.47 -20.77 -0.44
C MET A 1 5.58 -19.88 -0.96
N VAL A 2 5.49 -18.57 -0.76
CA VAL A 2 6.66 -17.69 -0.89
C VAL A 2 7.44 -17.89 0.40
N THR A 3 8.55 -18.62 0.33
CA THR A 3 9.45 -18.77 1.46
C THR A 3 9.95 -17.39 1.87
N ALA A 4 10.01 -17.10 3.17
CA ALA A 4 10.87 -16.03 3.67
C ALA A 4 12.22 -16.11 2.95
N PRO A 5 12.87 -14.99 2.61
CA PRO A 5 14.14 -15.02 1.92
C PRO A 5 15.02 -16.03 2.66
N SER A 6 15.59 -17.00 1.94
CA SER A 6 16.45 -17.97 2.60
C SER A 6 17.45 -17.15 3.40
N SER A 7 17.64 -17.49 4.67
CA SER A 7 18.54 -16.74 5.57
C SER A 7 19.87 -16.43 4.89
N THR A 8 20.30 -17.29 3.97
CA THR A 8 21.41 -17.12 3.04
C THR A 8 21.35 -15.88 2.14
N ALA A 9 20.25 -15.59 1.44
CA ALA A 9 20.17 -14.46 0.50
C ALA A 9 20.25 -13.11 1.22
N LEU A 10 19.55 -12.97 2.35
CA LEU A 10 19.63 -11.77 3.19
C LEU A 10 21.05 -11.61 3.77
N THR A 11 21.65 -12.71 4.25
CA THR A 11 23.03 -12.69 4.79
C THR A 11 24.05 -12.26 3.73
N GLN A 12 23.93 -12.77 2.50
CA GLN A 12 24.79 -12.37 1.38
C GLN A 12 24.63 -10.89 1.05
N ALA A 13 23.39 -10.38 1.04
CA ALA A 13 23.12 -8.98 0.78
C ALA A 13 23.67 -8.07 1.88
N LEU A 14 23.53 -8.44 3.15
CA LEU A 14 24.11 -7.69 4.28
C LEU A 14 25.63 -7.65 4.20
N SER A 15 26.28 -8.77 3.84
CA SER A 15 27.73 -8.81 3.65
C SER A 15 28.18 -7.87 2.53
N ALA A 16 27.53 -7.93 1.37
CA ALA A 16 27.86 -7.06 0.23
C ALA A 16 27.56 -5.58 0.51
N ALA A 17 26.45 -5.28 1.20
CA ALA A 17 26.12 -3.92 1.63
C ALA A 17 27.17 -3.37 2.60
N ASN A 18 27.63 -4.17 3.57
CA ASN A 18 28.66 -3.75 4.52
C ASN A 18 30.00 -3.46 3.83
N GLU A 19 30.40 -4.30 2.88
CA GLU A 19 31.61 -4.11 2.08
C GLU A 19 31.52 -2.81 1.24
N ALA A 20 30.42 -2.62 0.51
CA ALA A 20 30.20 -1.42 -0.30
C ALA A 20 30.15 -0.13 0.55
N VAL A 21 29.47 -0.15 1.70
CA VAL A 21 29.43 0.98 2.64
C VAL A 21 30.82 1.30 3.19
N THR A 22 31.62 0.28 3.50
CA THR A 22 32.99 0.46 3.98
C THR A 22 33.87 1.08 2.90
N GLU A 23 33.82 0.54 1.68
CA GLU A 23 34.57 1.07 0.53
C GLU A 23 34.19 2.52 0.23
N TYR A 24 32.88 2.81 0.16
CA TYR A 24 32.37 4.18 -0.04
C TYR A 24 32.84 5.13 1.06
N SER A 25 32.74 4.71 2.33
CA SER A 25 33.12 5.56 3.47
C SER A 25 34.60 5.91 3.46
N ILE A 26 35.47 4.96 3.10
CA ILE A 26 36.91 5.19 2.95
C ILE A 26 37.19 6.11 1.76
N ARG A 27 36.56 5.84 0.60
CA ARG A 27 36.80 6.57 -0.65
C ARG A 27 36.40 8.04 -0.56
N GLU A 28 35.23 8.30 0.02
CA GLU A 28 34.67 9.65 0.13
C GLU A 28 35.06 10.35 1.44
N GLY A 29 35.73 9.66 2.37
CA GLY A 29 36.11 10.21 3.66
C GLY A 29 34.92 10.58 4.55
N VAL A 30 33.83 9.81 4.48
CA VAL A 30 32.59 10.10 5.21
C VAL A 30 32.49 9.24 6.47
N ASN A 31 31.91 9.82 7.53
CA ASN A 31 31.65 9.10 8.76
C ASN A 31 30.17 8.71 8.85
N PRO A 32 29.83 7.42 8.71
CA PRO A 32 28.44 7.00 8.77
C PRO A 32 27.90 7.07 10.20
N ALA A 33 26.71 7.65 10.35
CA ALA A 33 25.91 7.51 11.57
C ALA A 33 25.27 6.12 11.62
N PHE A 34 24.64 5.70 10.51
CA PHE A 34 24.10 4.36 10.32
C PHE A 34 23.92 4.07 8.82
N ALA A 35 23.72 2.80 8.46
CA ALA A 35 23.36 2.40 7.11
C ALA A 35 22.32 1.28 7.14
N LEU A 36 21.42 1.31 6.18
CA LEU A 36 20.24 0.46 6.12
C LEU A 36 20.19 -0.28 4.80
N LEU A 37 20.05 -1.60 4.85
CA LEU A 37 19.64 -2.40 3.71
C LEU A 37 18.14 -2.20 3.49
N VAL A 38 17.76 -1.73 2.31
CA VAL A 38 16.38 -1.37 1.96
C VAL A 38 15.90 -2.10 0.71
N GLY A 39 14.64 -1.88 0.33
CA GLY A 39 14.08 -2.37 -0.94
C GLY A 39 13.54 -3.81 -0.89
N SER A 40 13.67 -4.52 -2.02
CA SER A 40 13.05 -5.84 -2.20
C SER A 40 13.71 -6.97 -1.41
N VAL A 41 14.99 -6.82 -1.05
CA VAL A 41 15.77 -7.84 -0.33
C VAL A 41 15.31 -8.01 1.11
N PRO A 42 15.31 -6.97 1.98
CA PRO A 42 14.91 -7.13 3.38
C PRO A 42 13.43 -7.49 3.51
N THR A 43 12.61 -7.13 2.52
CA THR A 43 11.20 -7.52 2.46
C THR A 43 10.98 -8.94 1.95
N GLY A 44 11.99 -9.68 1.49
CA GLY A 44 11.79 -11.02 0.96
C GLY A 44 11.08 -11.10 -0.39
N LEU A 45 11.02 -9.98 -1.11
CA LEU A 45 10.43 -9.87 -2.45
C LEU A 45 11.48 -9.95 -3.56
N ALA A 46 12.75 -9.96 -3.19
CA ALA A 46 13.85 -10.01 -4.14
C ALA A 46 13.87 -11.31 -4.96
N ASN A 47 14.33 -11.18 -6.20
CA ASN A 47 14.64 -12.30 -7.08
C ASN A 47 16.12 -12.28 -7.47
N SER A 48 16.55 -13.21 -8.33
CA SER A 48 17.96 -13.32 -8.76
C SER A 48 18.49 -12.12 -9.56
N LYS A 49 17.61 -11.18 -9.94
CA LYS A 49 17.93 -9.94 -10.65
C LYS A 49 17.70 -8.70 -9.78
N SER A 50 17.34 -8.85 -8.52
CA SER A 50 17.22 -7.73 -7.60
C SER A 50 18.60 -7.18 -7.26
N ASP A 51 18.70 -5.86 -7.30
CA ASP A 51 19.84 -5.12 -6.80
C ASP A 51 19.78 -5.00 -5.26
N ILE A 52 20.89 -4.60 -4.66
CA ILE A 52 21.00 -4.34 -3.22
C ILE A 52 20.93 -2.82 -3.02
N ASP A 53 19.83 -2.33 -2.47
CA ASP A 53 19.65 -0.91 -2.17
C ASP A 53 20.09 -0.60 -0.74
N VAL A 54 20.88 0.46 -0.55
CA VAL A 54 21.37 0.90 0.77
C VAL A 54 21.10 2.38 0.99
N PHE A 55 20.49 2.73 2.12
CA PHE A 55 20.51 4.11 2.62
C PHE A 55 21.73 4.28 3.54
N LEU A 56 22.64 5.17 3.18
CA LEU A 56 23.81 5.52 3.98
C LEU A 56 23.58 6.89 4.62
N VAL A 57 23.39 6.91 5.94
CA VAL A 57 23.12 8.15 6.68
C VAL A 57 24.39 8.62 7.37
N THR A 58 24.87 9.80 7.03
CA THR A 58 26.13 10.39 7.53
C THR A 58 25.87 11.53 8.50
N LEU A 59 26.85 11.81 9.37
CA LEU A 59 26.81 12.98 10.26
C LEU A 59 27.03 14.29 9.49
N ASP A 60 27.93 14.24 8.51
CA ASP A 60 28.34 15.39 7.70
C ASP A 60 27.90 15.24 6.24
N ASN A 61 27.76 16.36 5.54
CA ASN A 61 27.38 16.35 4.13
C ASN A 61 28.55 15.87 3.25
N PRO A 62 28.43 14.73 2.54
CA PRO A 62 29.47 14.26 1.63
C PRO A 62 29.57 15.22 0.43
N GLY A 63 30.47 16.20 0.49
CA GLY A 63 30.90 16.94 -0.70
C GLY A 63 30.14 18.22 -1.08
N GLY A 64 29.41 18.86 -0.17
CA GLY A 64 29.09 20.29 -0.30
C GLY A 64 28.09 20.70 -1.40
N ALA A 65 27.39 19.78 -2.07
CA ALA A 65 26.24 20.16 -2.88
C ALA A 65 25.06 20.52 -1.97
N ALA A 66 24.83 21.83 -1.85
CA ALA A 66 23.59 22.35 -1.31
C ALA A 66 22.48 22.12 -2.33
N GLY A 67 21.76 21.00 -2.22
CA GLY A 67 20.50 20.82 -2.94
C GLY A 67 20.25 19.41 -3.44
N GLY A 68 19.70 18.56 -2.58
CA GLY A 68 18.63 17.59 -2.90
C GLY A 68 18.83 16.54 -4.00
N GLU A 69 19.93 16.52 -4.74
CA GLU A 69 20.25 15.44 -5.68
C GLU A 69 20.87 14.28 -4.90
N LEU A 70 20.07 13.22 -4.77
CA LEU A 70 20.48 11.94 -4.21
C LEU A 70 21.74 11.45 -4.92
N TYR A 71 22.87 11.42 -4.22
CA TYR A 71 24.10 10.82 -4.74
C TYR A 71 23.96 9.29 -4.71
N ALA A 72 23.27 8.75 -5.70
CA ALA A 72 23.23 7.32 -5.95
C ALA A 72 24.61 6.86 -6.47
N ASN A 73 25.35 6.15 -5.64
CA ASN A 73 26.62 5.52 -6.01
C ASN A 73 26.41 4.03 -6.22
N GLN A 74 26.94 3.51 -7.32
CA GLN A 74 26.82 2.11 -7.68
C GLN A 74 28.14 1.37 -7.46
N PHE A 75 28.07 0.25 -6.76
CA PHE A 75 29.18 -0.66 -6.52
C PHE A 75 28.87 -2.04 -7.08
N THR A 76 29.91 -2.75 -7.46
CA THR A 76 29.82 -4.17 -7.82
C THR A 76 30.61 -4.98 -6.81
N ILE A 77 29.91 -5.72 -5.96
CA ILE A 77 30.52 -6.61 -4.96
C ILE A 77 30.29 -8.05 -5.40
N GLY A 78 31.34 -8.70 -5.92
CA GLY A 78 31.22 -10.00 -6.57
C GLY A 78 30.34 -9.93 -7.82
N ASP A 79 29.21 -10.65 -7.82
CA ASP A 79 28.21 -10.64 -8.90
C ASP A 79 27.00 -9.75 -8.59
N LYS A 80 27.03 -8.99 -7.48
CA LYS A 80 25.92 -8.17 -7.00
C LYS A 80 26.17 -6.69 -7.26
N ARG A 81 25.11 -6.00 -7.67
CA ARG A 81 25.06 -4.55 -7.77
C ARG A 81 24.51 -3.97 -6.46
N VAL A 82 25.25 -3.05 -5.86
CA VAL A 82 24.87 -2.34 -4.65
C VAL A 82 24.68 -0.87 -4.99
N ASP A 83 23.47 -0.36 -4.83
CA ASP A 83 23.13 1.05 -5.05
C ASP A 83 23.05 1.74 -3.68
N ILE A 84 23.97 2.68 -3.42
CA ILE A 84 24.05 3.45 -2.16
C ILE A 84 23.46 4.83 -2.38
N GLU A 85 22.43 5.15 -1.61
CA GLU A 85 21.80 6.47 -1.54
C GLU A 85 22.21 7.16 -0.24
N THR A 86 22.92 8.28 -0.34
CA THR A 86 23.44 9.01 0.82
C THR A 86 22.51 10.10 1.32
N TRP A 87 22.46 10.24 2.65
CA TRP A 87 21.66 11.23 3.34
C TRP A 87 22.45 11.83 4.49
N THR A 88 22.29 13.11 4.78
CA THR A 88 22.66 13.59 6.12
C THR A 88 21.60 13.18 7.14
N ILE A 89 22.00 12.98 8.39
CA ILE A 89 21.06 12.67 9.49
C ILE A 89 19.93 13.71 9.60
N GLY A 90 20.23 14.97 9.33
CA GLY A 90 19.26 16.06 9.36
C GLY A 90 18.24 15.98 8.21
N GLU A 91 18.69 15.68 6.99
CA GLU A 91 17.79 15.52 5.83
C GLU A 91 16.92 14.27 5.95
N PHE A 92 17.51 13.16 6.37
CA PHE A 92 16.79 11.91 6.60
C PHE A 92 15.68 12.13 7.64
N GLY A 93 16.02 12.71 8.80
CA GLY A 93 15.07 13.01 9.87
C GLY A 93 13.96 13.97 9.45
N ARG A 94 14.29 15.07 8.77
CA ARG A 94 13.28 16.03 8.26
C ARG A 94 12.36 15.41 7.23
N THR A 95 12.88 14.57 6.34
CA THR A 95 12.10 13.89 5.30
C THR A 95 11.09 12.94 5.95
N VAL A 96 11.55 12.13 6.90
CA VAL A 96 10.66 11.22 7.66
C VAL A 96 9.60 12.01 8.40
N ALA A 97 10.00 13.02 9.19
CA ALA A 97 9.06 13.83 9.97
C ALA A 97 7.97 14.46 9.08
N ARG A 98 8.36 15.06 7.95
CA ARG A 98 7.42 15.62 6.97
C ARG A 98 6.43 14.56 6.46
N ILE A 99 6.92 13.37 6.10
CA ILE A 99 6.06 12.31 5.57
C ILE A 99 5.11 11.81 6.67
N VAL A 100 5.60 11.57 7.89
CA VAL A 100 4.79 11.10 9.02
C VAL A 100 3.73 12.13 9.43
N ASP A 101 4.07 13.42 9.42
CA ASP A 101 3.10 14.47 9.69
C ASP A 101 2.04 14.55 8.58
N ALA A 102 2.44 14.40 7.31
CA ALA A 102 1.51 14.31 6.19
C ALA A 102 0.60 13.08 6.29
N LEU A 103 1.12 11.92 6.72
CA LEU A 103 0.31 10.72 6.96
C LEU A 103 -0.77 10.99 8.00
N ARG A 104 -0.43 11.63 9.13
CA ARG A 104 -1.40 11.96 10.19
C ARG A 104 -2.50 12.89 9.70
N VAL A 105 -2.16 13.87 8.87
CA VAL A 105 -3.18 14.72 8.22
C VAL A 105 -4.02 13.92 7.22
N GLY A 106 -3.36 13.05 6.44
CA GLY A 106 -3.97 12.15 5.47
C GLY A 106 -4.95 11.15 6.09
N GLN A 107 -4.67 10.70 7.31
CA GLN A 107 -5.61 9.90 8.09
C GLN A 107 -6.92 10.67 8.27
N SER A 108 -6.90 11.94 8.66
CA SER A 108 -8.14 12.71 8.85
C SER A 108 -8.75 13.25 7.56
N ARG A 109 -8.00 13.34 6.45
CA ARG A 109 -8.43 14.01 5.22
C ARG A 109 -7.96 13.27 3.97
N VAL A 110 -8.91 12.71 3.23
CA VAL A 110 -8.67 12.05 1.93
C VAL A 110 -7.90 12.94 0.95
N HIS A 111 -8.22 14.23 0.85
CA HIS A 111 -7.49 15.14 -0.03
C HIS A 111 -5.99 15.21 0.27
N ALA A 112 -5.60 15.16 1.55
CA ALA A 112 -4.20 15.18 1.94
C ALA A 112 -3.46 13.88 1.53
N LEU A 113 -4.16 12.76 1.37
CA LEU A 113 -3.59 11.54 0.80
C LEU A 113 -3.26 11.69 -0.68
N GLY A 114 -4.07 12.44 -1.42
CA GLY A 114 -3.83 12.75 -2.83
C GLY A 114 -2.65 13.70 -3.05
N GLU A 115 -2.33 14.54 -2.08
CA GLU A 115 -1.18 15.47 -2.13
C GLU A 115 0.16 14.78 -1.85
N MET A 116 0.14 13.63 -1.18
CA MET A 116 1.35 12.84 -0.92
C MET A 116 1.88 12.18 -2.19
N ARG A 117 3.15 12.42 -2.49
CA ARG A 117 3.78 11.93 -3.72
C ARG A 117 4.21 10.46 -3.57
N SER A 118 4.13 9.68 -4.64
CA SER A 118 4.57 8.28 -4.65
C SER A 118 5.99 8.04 -4.12
N PRO A 119 7.01 8.89 -4.39
CA PRO A 119 8.34 8.74 -3.81
C PRO A 119 8.36 8.84 -2.27
N ASP A 120 7.44 9.58 -1.66
CA ASP A 120 7.37 9.71 -0.20
C ASP A 120 6.91 8.38 0.43
N PHE A 121 5.93 7.70 -0.19
CA PHE A 121 5.50 6.36 0.22
C PHE A 121 6.56 5.29 -0.04
N ASP A 122 7.24 5.34 -1.20
CA ASP A 122 8.34 4.42 -1.50
C ASP A 122 9.45 4.56 -0.44
N PHE A 123 9.93 5.78 -0.22
CA PHE A 123 10.95 6.08 0.79
C PHE A 123 10.54 5.57 2.18
N LEU A 124 9.34 5.93 2.66
CA LEU A 124 8.91 5.49 3.99
C LEU A 124 8.73 3.97 4.08
N SER A 125 8.19 3.33 3.04
CA SER A 125 8.07 1.87 3.03
C SER A 125 9.43 1.16 3.10
N ARG A 126 10.45 1.73 2.47
CA ARG A 126 11.84 1.25 2.53
C ARG A 126 12.44 1.45 3.91
N VAL A 127 12.17 2.57 4.58
CA VAL A 127 12.62 2.81 5.97
C VAL A 127 11.92 1.83 6.92
N VAL A 128 10.59 1.72 6.88
CA VAL A 128 9.83 0.82 7.77
C VAL A 128 10.27 -0.64 7.61
N SER A 129 10.65 -1.07 6.41
CA SER A 129 11.06 -2.46 6.13
C SER A 129 12.57 -2.68 6.17
N ALA A 130 13.36 -1.68 6.57
CA ALA A 130 14.81 -1.74 6.49
C ALA A 130 15.45 -2.69 7.52
N VAL A 131 16.61 -3.23 7.17
CA VAL A 131 17.49 -3.99 8.07
C VAL A 131 18.79 -3.22 8.28
N PRO A 132 19.23 -2.95 9.52
CA PRO A 132 20.50 -2.27 9.78
C PRO A 132 21.70 -3.04 9.23
N VAL A 133 22.56 -2.35 8.49
CA VAL A 133 23.89 -2.83 8.08
C VAL A 133 24.93 -2.41 9.12
N ILE A 134 24.84 -1.15 9.57
CA ILE A 134 25.64 -0.58 10.66
C ILE A 134 24.75 0.29 11.55
N GLY A 135 25.07 0.41 12.84
CA GLY A 135 24.38 1.33 13.75
C GLY A 135 23.02 0.87 14.28
N GLU A 136 22.79 -0.44 14.43
CA GLU A 136 21.52 -1.05 14.87
C GLU A 136 20.92 -0.39 16.12
N GLY A 137 21.71 -0.17 17.19
CA GLY A 137 21.19 0.43 18.43
C GLY A 137 20.67 1.86 18.26
N PHE A 138 21.34 2.67 17.42
CA PHE A 138 20.90 4.02 17.10
C PHE A 138 19.62 3.98 16.27
N TYR A 139 19.61 3.16 15.21
CA TYR A 139 18.46 3.04 14.31
C TYR A 139 17.21 2.56 15.03
N SER A 140 17.29 1.50 15.84
CA SER A 140 16.14 0.96 16.58
C SER A 140 15.52 2.00 17.54
N SER A 141 16.38 2.79 18.20
CA SER A 141 15.93 3.89 19.07
C SER A 141 15.27 5.01 18.26
N TRP A 142 15.85 5.37 17.11
CA TRP A 142 15.33 6.39 16.21
C TRP A 142 13.99 5.97 15.60
N VAL A 143 13.83 4.71 15.17
CA VAL A 143 12.58 4.16 14.60
C VAL A 143 11.44 4.29 15.61
N SER A 144 11.67 3.86 16.84
CA SER A 144 10.67 3.89 17.91
C SER A 144 10.16 5.31 18.22
N ALA A 145 10.97 6.33 17.94
CA ALA A 145 10.64 7.73 18.19
C ALA A 145 10.03 8.46 16.98
N ASN A 146 10.33 8.03 15.75
CA ASN A 146 10.07 8.83 14.55
C ASN A 146 9.12 8.18 13.54
N LEU A 147 8.99 6.85 13.52
CA LEU A 147 8.10 6.18 12.56
C LEU A 147 6.63 6.19 13.04
N PRO A 148 5.66 6.02 12.12
CA PRO A 148 4.26 5.86 12.47
C PRO A 148 4.06 4.72 13.46
N ARG A 149 3.01 4.81 14.28
CA ARG A 149 2.65 3.71 15.19
C ARG A 149 2.16 2.52 14.36
N GLU A 150 2.25 1.33 14.96
CA GLU A 150 1.73 0.11 14.37
C GLU A 150 0.26 0.27 13.93
N GLY A 151 -0.02 0.02 12.65
CA GLY A 151 -1.33 0.16 12.03
C GLY A 151 -1.57 1.51 11.35
N GLU A 152 -0.87 2.58 11.75
CA GLU A 152 -1.09 3.92 11.17
C GLU A 152 -0.67 3.97 9.69
N TYR A 153 0.47 3.37 9.37
CA TYR A 153 1.00 3.37 8.01
C TYR A 153 0.23 2.41 7.10
N GLU A 154 -0.12 1.23 7.62
CA GLU A 154 -0.96 0.23 6.97
C GLU A 154 -2.30 0.82 6.54
N GLN A 155 -2.97 1.54 7.45
CA GLN A 155 -4.26 2.18 7.19
C GLN A 155 -4.14 3.22 6.08
N VAL A 156 -3.16 4.12 6.19
CA VAL A 156 -2.97 5.17 5.19
C VAL A 156 -2.61 4.59 3.83
N LEU A 157 -1.73 3.58 3.80
CA LEU A 157 -1.32 2.94 2.57
C LEU A 157 -2.48 2.16 1.92
N SER A 158 -3.29 1.47 2.72
CA SER A 158 -4.53 0.83 2.27
C SER A 158 -5.49 1.83 1.64
N ALA A 159 -5.72 2.97 2.30
CA ALA A 159 -6.59 4.04 1.81
C ALA A 159 -6.04 4.69 0.53
N ARG A 160 -4.72 4.93 0.46
CA ARG A 160 -4.04 5.46 -0.74
C ARG A 160 -4.26 4.55 -1.94
N PHE A 161 -4.09 3.25 -1.78
CA PHE A 161 -4.32 2.30 -2.86
C PHE A 161 -5.80 2.14 -3.20
N ALA A 162 -6.71 2.29 -2.24
CA ALA A 162 -8.15 2.30 -2.50
C ALA A 162 -8.55 3.49 -3.39
N LEU A 163 -8.01 4.69 -3.09
CA LEU A 163 -8.19 5.89 -3.93
C LEU A 163 -7.69 5.66 -5.36
N GLU A 164 -6.46 5.16 -5.50
CA GLU A 164 -5.87 4.88 -6.82
C GLU A 164 -6.66 3.81 -7.59
N ALA A 165 -7.17 2.79 -6.91
CA ALA A 165 -8.03 1.78 -7.53
C ALA A 165 -9.35 2.38 -8.03
N ALA A 166 -10.00 3.23 -7.23
CA ALA A 166 -11.24 3.89 -7.60
C ALA A 166 -11.05 4.84 -8.80
N ALA A 167 -10.05 5.71 -8.76
CA ALA A 167 -9.74 6.63 -9.87
C ALA A 167 -9.40 5.87 -11.17
N THR A 168 -8.60 4.81 -11.06
CA THR A 168 -8.24 4.01 -12.25
C THR A 168 -9.43 3.20 -12.79
N LEU A 169 -10.41 2.84 -11.94
CA LEU A 169 -11.63 2.18 -12.39
C LEU A 169 -12.54 3.13 -13.17
N GLU A 170 -12.66 4.39 -12.76
CA GLU A 170 -13.37 5.42 -13.52
C GLU A 170 -12.75 5.61 -14.92
N ASP A 171 -11.42 5.70 -15.00
CA ASP A 171 -10.72 5.72 -16.29
C ASP A 171 -11.07 4.49 -17.15
N ALA A 172 -11.13 3.31 -16.53
CA ALA A 172 -11.49 2.06 -17.21
C ALA A 172 -12.94 2.10 -17.74
N GLU A 173 -13.88 2.66 -16.97
CA GLU A 173 -15.27 2.87 -17.39
C GLU A 173 -15.35 3.79 -18.61
N GLY A 174 -14.67 4.94 -18.56
CA GLY A 174 -14.61 5.86 -19.70
C GLY A 174 -14.01 5.22 -20.95
N PHE A 175 -12.99 4.37 -20.81
CA PHE A 175 -12.45 3.61 -21.94
C PHE A 175 -13.40 2.53 -22.46
N ALA A 176 -14.17 1.88 -21.59
CA ALA A 176 -15.19 0.92 -21.99
C ALA A 176 -16.29 1.60 -22.82
N GLU A 177 -16.82 2.73 -22.35
CA GLU A 177 -17.84 3.53 -23.05
C GLU A 177 -17.33 4.03 -24.42
N ALA A 178 -16.06 4.42 -24.50
CA ALA A 178 -15.41 4.86 -25.73
C ALA A 178 -15.04 3.69 -26.68
N GLY A 179 -15.21 2.44 -26.26
CA GLY A 179 -14.77 1.26 -27.02
C GLY A 179 -13.24 1.11 -27.16
N ASN A 180 -12.46 1.83 -26.35
CA ASN A 180 -11.00 1.76 -26.35
C ASN A 180 -10.51 0.57 -25.50
N ARG A 181 -10.36 -0.58 -26.14
CA ARG A 181 -9.98 -1.84 -25.45
C ARG A 181 -8.59 -1.82 -24.83
N ASP A 182 -7.63 -1.15 -25.46
CA ASP A 182 -6.25 -1.08 -24.95
C ASP A 182 -6.19 -0.22 -23.69
N GLY A 183 -6.88 0.94 -23.71
CA GLY A 183 -7.04 1.81 -22.54
C GLY A 183 -7.79 1.13 -21.41
N LEU A 184 -8.94 0.52 -21.71
CA LEU A 184 -9.73 -0.27 -20.76
C LEU A 184 -8.86 -1.32 -20.09
N GLY A 185 -8.08 -2.05 -20.89
CA GLY A 185 -7.20 -3.06 -20.34
C GLY A 185 -6.19 -2.49 -19.38
N PHE A 186 -5.41 -1.52 -19.85
CA PHE A 186 -4.37 -0.86 -19.05
C PHE A 186 -4.91 -0.39 -17.70
N SER A 187 -5.99 0.37 -17.72
CA SER A 187 -6.61 0.91 -16.52
C SER A 187 -7.15 -0.19 -15.61
N ALA A 188 -7.88 -1.18 -16.14
CA ALA A 188 -8.44 -2.23 -15.31
C ALA A 188 -7.39 -3.14 -14.64
N SER A 189 -6.29 -3.45 -15.33
CA SER A 189 -5.18 -4.19 -14.73
C SER A 189 -4.55 -3.41 -13.59
N ARG A 190 -4.36 -2.10 -13.79
CA ARG A 190 -3.81 -1.20 -12.78
C ARG A 190 -4.76 -0.99 -11.59
N ALA A 191 -6.07 -0.82 -11.83
CA ALA A 191 -7.09 -0.77 -10.78
C ALA A 191 -7.10 -2.05 -9.94
N THR A 192 -7.00 -3.21 -10.59
CA THR A 192 -6.87 -4.52 -9.93
C THR A 192 -5.61 -4.60 -9.09
N ASN A 193 -4.48 -4.13 -9.63
CA ASN A 193 -3.22 -4.10 -8.90
C ASN A 193 -3.33 -3.26 -7.62
N PHE A 194 -3.91 -2.06 -7.72
CA PHE A 194 -4.14 -1.20 -6.57
C PHE A 194 -5.12 -1.78 -5.55
N ALA A 195 -6.21 -2.42 -5.98
CA ALA A 195 -7.12 -3.10 -5.05
C ALA A 195 -6.41 -4.23 -4.29
N VAL A 196 -5.57 -5.03 -4.96
CA VAL A 196 -4.72 -6.04 -4.31
C VAL A 196 -3.73 -5.38 -3.34
N LYS A 197 -3.10 -4.27 -3.72
CA LYS A 197 -2.17 -3.53 -2.85
C LYS A 197 -2.87 -2.95 -1.61
N SER A 198 -4.10 -2.47 -1.75
CA SER A 198 -4.93 -2.02 -0.64
C SER A 198 -5.17 -3.15 0.36
N TRP A 199 -5.59 -4.33 -0.14
CA TRP A 199 -5.77 -5.53 0.69
C TRP A 199 -4.47 -5.98 1.38
N VAL A 200 -3.36 -6.01 0.63
CA VAL A 200 -2.03 -6.37 1.13
C VAL A 200 -1.58 -5.41 2.25
N ALA A 201 -1.70 -4.09 2.04
CA ALA A 201 -1.37 -3.10 3.06
C ALA A 201 -2.22 -3.27 4.32
N ALA A 202 -3.52 -3.54 4.15
CA ALA A 202 -4.45 -3.79 5.25
C ALA A 202 -4.14 -5.05 6.08
N THR A 203 -3.34 -5.98 5.54
CA THR A 203 -2.86 -7.17 6.25
C THR A 203 -1.49 -6.99 6.92
N GLY A 204 -0.91 -5.79 6.85
CA GLY A 204 0.37 -5.45 7.49
C GLY A 204 1.58 -5.41 6.55
N ASP A 205 1.38 -5.64 5.25
CA ASP A 205 2.48 -5.67 4.28
C ASP A 205 2.60 -4.33 3.54
N VAL A 206 3.45 -3.46 4.09
CA VAL A 206 3.49 -2.04 3.72
C VAL A 206 4.52 -1.68 2.64
N TYR A 207 5.15 -2.66 1.99
CA TYR A 207 6.09 -2.36 0.92
C TYR A 207 5.34 -1.72 -0.25
N PHE A 208 5.70 -0.49 -0.65
CA PHE A 208 4.85 0.34 -1.52
C PHE A 208 4.83 -0.12 -2.98
N VAL A 209 5.96 -0.56 -3.53
CA VAL A 209 6.10 -0.85 -4.97
C VAL A 209 5.03 -1.83 -5.47
N ASP A 210 4.33 -1.45 -6.54
CA ASP A 210 3.14 -2.11 -7.06
C ASP A 210 3.43 -3.42 -7.83
N LYS A 211 4.60 -3.54 -8.46
CA LYS A 211 5.01 -4.75 -9.22
C LYS A 211 5.02 -6.05 -8.40
N TYR A 212 4.98 -5.96 -7.07
CA TYR A 212 4.99 -7.10 -6.15
C TYR A 212 3.62 -7.48 -5.59
N ALA A 213 2.53 -6.81 -5.97
CA ALA A 213 1.23 -6.98 -5.33
C ALA A 213 0.77 -8.44 -5.21
N PHE A 214 0.86 -9.22 -6.30
CA PHE A 214 0.46 -10.63 -6.28
C PHE A 214 1.41 -11.51 -5.44
N THR A 215 2.70 -11.20 -5.41
CA THR A 215 3.66 -11.91 -4.56
C THR A 215 3.39 -11.63 -3.08
N GLN A 216 3.11 -10.37 -2.74
CA GLN A 216 2.71 -9.97 -1.40
C GLN A 216 1.37 -10.61 -1.01
N ALA A 217 0.38 -10.62 -1.91
CA ALA A 217 -0.92 -11.28 -1.68
C ALA A 217 -0.78 -12.77 -1.35
N VAL A 218 0.08 -13.50 -2.09
CA VAL A 218 0.37 -14.91 -1.79
C VAL A 218 1.03 -15.05 -0.41
N ARG A 219 1.99 -14.18 -0.09
CA ARG A 219 2.68 -14.19 1.21
C ARG A 219 1.72 -13.93 2.38
N GLN A 220 0.78 -13.00 2.20
CA GLN A 220 -0.24 -12.65 3.19
C GLN A 220 -1.41 -13.64 3.26
N GLY A 221 -1.34 -14.76 2.51
CA GLY A 221 -2.32 -15.84 2.61
C GLY A 221 -3.66 -15.50 1.95
N MET A 222 -3.66 -14.68 0.89
CA MET A 222 -4.87 -14.44 0.10
C MET A 222 -5.50 -15.76 -0.35
N PRO A 223 -6.83 -15.95 -0.16
CA PRO A 223 -7.52 -17.16 -0.61
C PRO A 223 -7.28 -17.43 -2.09
N SER A 224 -7.04 -18.70 -2.45
CA SER A 224 -6.66 -19.10 -3.82
C SER A 224 -7.66 -18.67 -4.88
N GLU A 225 -8.96 -18.72 -4.57
CA GLU A 225 -10.04 -18.26 -5.45
C GLU A 225 -9.97 -16.75 -5.70
N GLN A 226 -9.78 -15.94 -4.66
CA GLN A 226 -9.65 -14.49 -4.77
C GLN A 226 -8.38 -14.10 -5.54
N LEU A 227 -7.28 -14.81 -5.28
CA LEU A 227 -6.03 -14.62 -6.02
C LEU A 227 -6.20 -14.99 -7.50
N ALA A 228 -6.95 -16.04 -7.83
CA ALA A 228 -7.23 -16.43 -9.20
C ALA A 228 -8.08 -15.38 -9.92
N ARG A 229 -9.13 -14.86 -9.27
CA ARG A 229 -9.94 -13.74 -9.79
C ARG A 229 -9.09 -12.49 -10.03
N ALA A 230 -8.27 -12.10 -9.05
CA ALA A 230 -7.38 -10.95 -9.15
C ALA A 230 -6.39 -11.10 -10.32
N ARG A 231 -5.81 -12.29 -10.51
CA ARG A 231 -4.91 -12.55 -11.65
C ARG A 231 -5.63 -12.48 -12.99
N ARG A 232 -6.84 -13.06 -13.07
CA ARG A 232 -7.67 -12.99 -14.29
C ARG A 232 -7.89 -11.55 -14.70
N PHE A 233 -8.31 -10.67 -13.78
CA PHE A 233 -8.52 -9.25 -14.08
C PHE A 233 -7.21 -8.50 -14.35
N GLY A 234 -6.13 -8.82 -13.64
CA GLY A 234 -4.81 -8.20 -13.82
C GLY A 234 -4.10 -8.57 -15.11
N GLN A 235 -4.43 -9.71 -15.75
CA GLN A 235 -3.71 -10.24 -16.92
C GLN A 235 -4.32 -9.87 -18.28
N TYR A 236 -5.30 -8.96 -18.33
CA TYR A 236 -5.91 -8.48 -19.57
C TYR A 236 -6.66 -9.53 -20.42
N GLU A 237 -6.64 -10.80 -20.04
CA GLU A 237 -7.21 -11.89 -20.85
C GLU A 237 -8.72 -11.75 -21.03
N TRP A 238 -9.39 -11.12 -20.06
CA TRP A 238 -10.83 -11.00 -20.02
C TRP A 238 -11.43 -9.97 -21.00
N ILE A 239 -10.63 -9.02 -21.50
CA ILE A 239 -11.05 -7.87 -22.34
C ILE A 239 -11.34 -8.29 -23.78
N ARG A 240 -10.90 -9.49 -24.19
CA ARG A 240 -11.16 -10.03 -25.53
C ARG A 240 -12.61 -10.48 -25.71
N GLU A 241 -13.35 -10.61 -24.62
CA GLU A 241 -14.72 -11.11 -24.58
C GLU A 241 -15.63 -9.96 -24.11
N SER A 242 -16.85 -9.91 -24.64
CA SER A 242 -17.82 -8.80 -24.55
C SER A 242 -18.03 -8.15 -23.16
N ASP A 243 -18.69 -6.98 -23.20
CA ASP A 243 -19.14 -6.06 -22.12
C ASP A 243 -19.56 -6.66 -20.74
N PRO A 244 -20.23 -7.83 -20.62
CA PRO A 244 -20.68 -8.36 -19.31
C PRO A 244 -19.59 -8.54 -18.25
N ARG A 245 -18.31 -8.48 -18.62
CA ARG A 245 -17.16 -8.67 -17.73
C ARG A 245 -16.69 -7.40 -17.04
N PHE A 246 -17.07 -6.22 -17.53
CA PHE A 246 -16.73 -4.96 -16.85
C PHE A 246 -17.51 -4.83 -15.54
N MET A 247 -18.80 -5.18 -15.53
CA MET A 247 -19.57 -5.27 -14.29
C MET A 247 -18.96 -6.30 -13.31
N GLU A 248 -18.47 -7.44 -13.80
CA GLU A 248 -17.79 -8.45 -12.97
C GLU A 248 -16.51 -7.88 -12.32
N LEU A 249 -15.76 -7.05 -13.05
CA LEU A 249 -14.60 -6.32 -12.53
C LEU A 249 -15.01 -5.29 -11.47
N GLN A 250 -16.01 -4.46 -11.73
CA GLN A 250 -16.49 -3.45 -10.78
C GLN A 250 -16.90 -4.10 -9.46
N THR A 251 -17.71 -5.16 -9.50
CA THR A 251 -18.09 -5.93 -8.32
C THR A 251 -16.87 -6.52 -7.62
N PHE A 252 -15.95 -7.13 -8.37
CA PHE A 252 -14.72 -7.68 -7.81
C PHE A 252 -13.87 -6.63 -7.07
N LEU A 253 -13.66 -5.46 -7.67
CA LEU A 253 -12.87 -4.38 -7.06
C LEU A 253 -13.56 -3.85 -5.81
N GLN A 254 -14.87 -3.68 -5.86
CA GLN A 254 -15.65 -3.26 -4.70
C GLN A 254 -15.53 -4.25 -3.54
N ASP A 255 -15.72 -5.55 -3.80
CA ASP A 255 -15.56 -6.61 -2.80
C ASP A 255 -14.17 -6.54 -2.14
N PHE A 256 -13.13 -6.36 -2.96
CA PHE A 256 -11.75 -6.28 -2.51
C PHE A 256 -11.46 -5.04 -1.67
N LEU A 257 -11.99 -3.89 -2.07
CA LEU A 257 -11.80 -2.64 -1.34
C LEU A 257 -12.59 -2.64 -0.03
N ILE A 258 -13.81 -3.19 -0.01
CA ILE A 258 -14.54 -3.43 1.23
C ILE A 258 -13.73 -4.34 2.15
N ALA A 259 -13.23 -5.47 1.64
CA ALA A 259 -12.42 -6.40 2.41
C ALA A 259 -11.14 -5.75 2.94
N SER A 260 -10.46 -4.91 2.16
CA SER A 260 -9.26 -4.20 2.61
C SER A 260 -9.58 -3.19 3.71
N GLN A 261 -10.67 -2.44 3.58
CA GLN A 261 -11.08 -1.50 4.63
C GLN A 261 -11.44 -2.23 5.91
N ILE A 262 -12.14 -3.37 5.84
CA ILE A 262 -12.43 -4.24 6.99
C ILE A 262 -11.15 -4.67 7.71
N LEU A 263 -10.18 -5.19 6.95
CA LEU A 263 -8.92 -5.68 7.51
C LEU A 263 -8.13 -4.55 8.18
N SER A 264 -8.13 -3.36 7.59
CA SER A 264 -7.43 -2.20 8.13
C SER A 264 -8.05 -1.68 9.43
N ASN A 265 -9.34 -1.96 9.66
CA ASN A 265 -10.13 -1.28 10.68
C ASN A 265 -9.99 -1.84 12.10
N ARG A 266 -9.25 -2.94 12.30
CA ARG A 266 -9.26 -3.73 13.55
C ARG A 266 -10.69 -4.03 14.06
N PHE A 267 -11.72 -3.87 13.23
CA PHE A 267 -13.08 -4.28 13.57
C PHE A 267 -13.16 -5.78 13.31
N PRO A 268 -13.43 -6.60 14.34
CA PRO A 268 -13.64 -8.02 14.13
C PRO A 268 -14.92 -8.15 13.29
N VAL A 269 -14.77 -8.61 12.06
CA VAL A 269 -15.88 -9.07 11.23
C VAL A 269 -15.75 -10.57 11.18
N ASP A 270 -16.84 -11.27 11.52
CA ASP A 270 -16.89 -12.71 11.34
C ASP A 270 -16.86 -13.00 9.84
N ARG A 271 -15.88 -13.78 9.40
CA ARG A 271 -15.62 -14.03 7.97
C ARG A 271 -16.55 -15.10 7.40
N SER A 272 -17.65 -15.43 8.08
CA SER A 272 -18.64 -16.36 7.56
C SER A 272 -19.42 -15.70 6.43
N THR A 273 -19.01 -16.02 5.22
CA THR A 273 -19.60 -15.63 3.94
C THR A 273 -21.12 -15.83 3.93
N THR A 274 -21.88 -14.74 4.02
CA THR A 274 -23.28 -14.70 3.61
C THR A 274 -23.39 -13.99 2.27
N THR A 275 -24.45 -14.30 1.54
CA THR A 275 -24.77 -13.61 0.28
C THR A 275 -25.12 -12.15 0.60
N PRO A 276 -24.51 -11.15 -0.07
CA PRO A 276 -24.90 -9.76 0.03
C PRO A 276 -26.41 -9.59 -0.16
N SER A 277 -27.08 -8.84 0.73
CA SER A 277 -28.48 -8.43 0.52
C SER A 277 -28.58 -7.06 -0.17
N PHE A 278 -27.46 -6.32 -0.17
CA PHE A 278 -27.34 -4.99 -0.74
C PHE A 278 -26.06 -4.86 -1.57
N ARG A 279 -26.11 -4.00 -2.59
CA ARG A 279 -24.95 -3.53 -3.34
C ARG A 279 -24.74 -2.04 -3.08
N SER A 280 -23.55 -1.55 -3.38
CA SER A 280 -23.26 -0.12 -3.44
C SER A 280 -22.57 0.18 -4.76
N ASN A 281 -22.57 1.42 -5.24
CA ASN A 281 -21.66 1.84 -6.30
C ASN A 281 -20.45 2.61 -5.73
N HIS A 282 -20.39 2.76 -4.41
CA HIS A 282 -19.34 3.51 -3.75
C HIS A 282 -18.15 2.61 -3.40
N MET A 283 -16.95 3.18 -3.52
CA MET A 283 -15.71 2.58 -3.06
C MET A 283 -15.38 3.08 -1.65
N PRO A 284 -15.25 2.19 -0.66
CA PRO A 284 -14.96 2.60 0.71
C PRO A 284 -13.49 2.97 0.89
N ILE A 285 -13.25 4.05 1.61
CA ILE A 285 -11.92 4.59 1.91
C ILE A 285 -11.88 4.94 3.39
N GLN A 286 -11.08 4.20 4.15
CA GLN A 286 -10.93 4.42 5.57
C GLN A 286 -10.19 5.73 5.83
N ILE A 287 -10.74 6.54 6.74
CA ILE A 287 -10.08 7.70 7.34
C ILE A 287 -10.09 7.57 8.87
N ALA A 288 -9.42 8.47 9.58
CA ALA A 288 -9.27 8.46 11.03
C ALA A 288 -10.63 8.43 11.74
N ASP A 289 -11.57 9.23 11.24
CA ASP A 289 -12.84 9.49 11.92
C ASP A 289 -14.03 8.71 11.32
N GLY A 290 -13.78 7.81 10.36
CA GLY A 290 -14.86 7.08 9.68
C GLY A 290 -14.48 6.44 8.36
N VAL A 291 -15.48 6.20 7.52
CA VAL A 291 -15.31 5.66 6.16
C VAL A 291 -15.90 6.63 5.16
N LEU A 292 -15.08 7.12 4.23
CA LEU A 292 -15.56 7.84 3.07
C LEU A 292 -16.04 6.83 2.04
N LEU A 293 -17.31 6.91 1.67
CA LEU A 293 -17.85 6.24 0.50
C LEU A 293 -17.64 7.16 -0.71
N ASN A 294 -16.73 6.75 -1.59
CA ASN A 294 -16.31 7.50 -2.76
C ASN A 294 -17.03 7.01 -4.02
N GLU A 295 -17.80 7.89 -4.67
CA GLU A 295 -18.24 7.73 -6.04
C GLU A 295 -17.60 8.84 -6.86
N GLU A 296 -16.45 8.53 -7.49
CA GLU A 296 -15.61 9.51 -8.18
C GLU A 296 -16.42 10.33 -9.20
N GLY A 297 -16.19 11.64 -9.24
CA GLY A 297 -16.92 12.56 -10.12
C GLY A 297 -18.40 12.81 -9.76
N LYS A 298 -18.95 12.16 -8.72
CA LYS A 298 -20.36 12.26 -8.35
C LYS A 298 -20.54 12.67 -6.88
N ASN A 299 -20.55 11.69 -5.97
CA ASN A 299 -20.95 11.89 -4.58
C ASN A 299 -19.92 11.31 -3.62
N HIS A 300 -19.69 12.04 -2.52
CA HIS A 300 -18.87 11.57 -1.40
C HIS A 300 -19.73 11.56 -0.15
N VAL A 301 -19.84 10.41 0.50
CA VAL A 301 -20.60 10.27 1.75
C VAL A 301 -19.66 9.81 2.85
N LEU A 302 -19.46 10.67 3.84
CA LEU A 302 -18.68 10.31 5.02
C LEU A 302 -19.58 9.62 6.05
N LEU A 303 -19.28 8.35 6.33
CA LEU A 303 -19.93 7.58 7.38
C LEU A 303 -19.15 7.68 8.69
N SER A 304 -19.86 7.89 9.79
CA SER A 304 -19.31 7.64 11.13
C SER A 304 -18.94 6.16 11.27
N VAL A 305 -18.07 5.83 12.21
CA VAL A 305 -17.67 4.44 12.49
C VAL A 305 -18.88 3.51 12.68
N VAL A 306 -19.91 3.95 13.40
CA VAL A 306 -21.13 3.14 13.64
C VAL A 306 -21.90 2.94 12.34
N ALA A 307 -22.08 4.02 11.55
CA ALA A 307 -22.76 3.93 10.26
C ALA A 307 -22.00 3.08 9.24
N ALA A 308 -20.67 3.14 9.25
CA ALA A 308 -19.81 2.33 8.41
C ALA A 308 -19.96 0.83 8.72
N LYS A 309 -20.07 0.46 10.01
CA LYS A 309 -20.33 -0.94 10.41
C LYS A 309 -21.67 -1.44 9.89
N VAL A 310 -22.74 -0.65 10.05
CA VAL A 310 -24.07 -1.01 9.54
C VAL A 310 -24.05 -1.13 8.01
N TRP A 311 -23.50 -0.13 7.32
CA TRP A 311 -23.33 -0.16 5.87
C TRP A 311 -22.60 -1.43 5.41
N GLN A 312 -21.47 -1.71 6.04
CA GLN A 312 -20.65 -2.87 5.71
C GLN A 312 -21.41 -4.19 5.94
N ALA A 313 -22.08 -4.35 7.07
CA ALA A 313 -22.86 -5.56 7.37
C ALA A 313 -24.01 -5.78 6.38
N LEU A 314 -24.65 -4.71 5.90
CA LEU A 314 -25.69 -4.79 4.86
C LEU A 314 -25.11 -5.27 3.52
N ILE A 315 -23.94 -4.76 3.14
CA ILE A 315 -23.25 -5.15 1.90
C ILE A 315 -22.65 -6.56 1.99
N THR A 316 -22.15 -6.97 3.15
CA THR A 316 -21.58 -8.32 3.32
C THR A 316 -22.61 -9.36 3.73
N GLY A 317 -23.86 -8.97 4.00
CA GLY A 317 -24.92 -9.87 4.48
C GLY A 317 -24.77 -10.31 5.95
N ASP A 318 -23.98 -9.61 6.76
CA ASP A 318 -23.68 -9.93 8.17
C ASP A 318 -24.53 -9.08 9.14
N GLU A 319 -25.75 -8.71 8.74
CA GLU A 319 -26.62 -7.83 9.53
C GLU A 319 -26.93 -8.39 10.93
N ALA A 320 -26.95 -9.72 11.06
CA ALA A 320 -27.26 -10.43 12.29
C ALA A 320 -26.19 -10.25 13.39
N SER A 321 -24.97 -9.82 13.04
CA SER A 321 -23.91 -9.58 14.02
C SER A 321 -24.02 -8.22 14.72
N LEU A 322 -24.93 -7.34 14.26
CA LEU A 322 -25.11 -5.99 14.79
C LEU A 322 -26.34 -5.85 15.70
N PRO A 323 -26.34 -4.87 16.63
CA PRO A 323 -27.53 -4.54 17.41
C PRO A 323 -28.68 -4.12 16.48
N PRO A 324 -29.88 -4.76 16.57
CA PRO A 324 -31.00 -4.43 15.68
C PRO A 324 -31.38 -2.95 15.69
N ALA A 325 -31.29 -2.28 16.84
CA ALA A 325 -31.59 -0.86 16.98
C ALA A 325 -30.67 0.04 16.14
N ASP A 326 -29.38 -0.32 15.99
CA ASP A 326 -28.44 0.43 15.16
C ASP A 326 -28.79 0.27 13.68
N VAL A 327 -29.13 -0.96 13.26
CA VAL A 327 -29.52 -1.27 11.88
C VAL A 327 -30.82 -0.56 11.52
N ASP A 328 -31.84 -0.62 12.38
CA ASP A 328 -33.15 0.01 12.15
C ASP A 328 -33.06 1.54 12.07
N LEU A 329 -32.14 2.15 12.84
CA LEU A 329 -31.92 3.60 12.83
C LEU A 329 -31.12 4.04 11.59
N ILE A 330 -30.08 3.29 11.20
CA ILE A 330 -29.10 3.73 10.20
C ILE A 330 -29.49 3.29 8.78
N ARG A 331 -30.05 2.10 8.59
CA ARG A 331 -30.40 1.58 7.24
C ARG A 331 -31.24 2.56 6.43
N PRO A 332 -32.32 3.17 6.96
CA PRO A 332 -33.13 4.11 6.17
C PRO A 332 -32.34 5.36 5.74
N GLN A 333 -31.35 5.78 6.53
CA GLN A 333 -30.49 6.92 6.19
C GLN A 333 -29.51 6.56 5.07
N LEU A 334 -28.97 5.34 5.08
CA LEU A 334 -28.11 4.83 4.02
C LEU A 334 -28.88 4.64 2.70
N GLU A 335 -30.11 4.13 2.77
CA GLU A 335 -31.02 4.02 1.60
C GLU A 335 -31.35 5.42 1.05
N ALA A 336 -31.71 6.37 1.92
CA ALA A 336 -32.04 7.75 1.51
C ALA A 336 -30.83 8.49 0.91
N ALA A 337 -29.61 8.19 1.38
CA ALA A 337 -28.37 8.73 0.84
C ALA A 337 -27.93 8.05 -0.48
N GLY A 338 -28.61 6.99 -0.92
CA GLY A 338 -28.27 6.24 -2.13
C GLY A 338 -26.96 5.46 -2.03
N VAL A 339 -26.48 5.17 -0.81
CA VAL A 339 -25.20 4.46 -0.61
C VAL A 339 -25.35 2.95 -0.52
N ILE A 340 -26.59 2.46 -0.47
CA ILE A 340 -26.96 1.04 -0.58
C ILE A 340 -28.20 0.88 -1.47
N GLU A 341 -28.24 -0.22 -2.23
CA GLU A 341 -29.40 -0.65 -3.03
C GLU A 341 -29.68 -2.13 -2.77
N ARG A 342 -30.96 -2.52 -2.67
CA ARG A 342 -31.32 -3.95 -2.59
C ARG A 342 -30.98 -4.65 -3.90
N ILE A 343 -30.39 -5.84 -3.80
CA ILE A 343 -30.05 -6.70 -4.94
C ILE A 343 -31.30 -7.38 -5.52
#